data_AF-A0A813JP19-F1
#
_entry.id   AF-A0A813JP19-F1
#
_cell.length_a   1.000
_cell.length_b   1.000
_cell.length_c   1.000
_cell.angle_alpha   90.00
_cell.angle_beta   90.00
_cell.angle_gamma   90.00
#
_symmetry.space_group_name_H-M   'P 1'
#
loop_
_entity.id
_entity.type
_entity.pdbx_description
1 polymer ?
#
loop_
_entity_poly.entity_id
_entity_poly.type
_entity_poly.pdbx_seq_one_letter_code
_entity_poly.pdbx_strand_id
1 'polypeptide(L)'
;VVDLDPGTRPGNWIASAHVRRSRKLSEALDASLLFCARVLSCETREELFGAEWQQLGKQDAMSFKGLEGLPPARRRAAISVLQAAVQATLATFETSPEKDEKLLAGIQTDANRRVAVAYRLEKKRLLADIFALLERADDREVELRVKKNAEADLPSAVSGRKRPAAAGSRGFK
;
A
#
# COMPACT_ATOMS: atom_id res chain seq x y z
N VAL A 1 -7.53 14.22 19.39
CA VAL A 1 -6.68 15.06 18.51
C VAL A 1 -5.85 15.91 19.43
N VAL A 2 -4.51 15.78 19.40
CA VAL A 2 -3.64 16.63 20.23
C VAL A 2 -3.73 18.03 19.62
N ASP A 3 -4.26 18.98 20.39
CA ASP A 3 -4.32 20.37 19.96
C ASP A 3 -2.88 20.88 19.81
N LEU A 4 -2.47 21.11 18.56
CA LEU A 4 -1.23 21.79 18.20
C LEU A 4 -1.50 23.30 18.11
N ASP A 5 -2.36 23.80 19.00
CA ASP A 5 -2.86 25.17 18.90
C ASP A 5 -1.69 26.15 19.09
N PRO A 6 -1.49 27.07 18.12
CA PRO A 6 -0.23 27.78 17.94
C PRO A 6 -0.02 28.81 19.04
N GLY A 7 1.23 28.85 19.52
CA GLY A 7 1.65 29.78 20.54
C GLY A 7 1.46 31.24 20.12
N THR A 8 0.65 31.96 20.89
CA THR A 8 0.38 33.40 20.77
C THR A 8 1.53 34.31 21.22
N ARG A 9 2.74 33.77 21.41
CA ARG A 9 3.90 34.51 21.94
C ARG A 9 4.94 34.80 20.85
N PRO A 10 5.52 36.02 20.81
CA PRO A 10 6.63 36.34 19.91
C PRO A 10 7.81 35.37 20.15
N GLY A 11 8.34 34.76 19.09
CA GLY A 11 9.51 33.86 19.14
C GLY A 11 9.20 32.36 19.11
N ASN A 12 7.94 31.94 19.07
CA ASN A 12 7.57 30.52 18.92
C ASN A 12 7.71 30.05 17.47
N TRP A 13 8.38 28.90 17.28
CA TRP A 13 8.47 28.21 16.00
C TRP A 13 7.22 27.36 15.72
N ILE A 14 6.68 27.50 14.51
CA ILE A 14 5.48 26.77 14.06
C ILE A 14 5.91 25.73 13.03
N ALA A 15 5.77 24.45 13.37
CA ALA A 15 5.83 23.37 12.38
C ALA A 15 4.39 23.00 11.98
N SER A 16 3.93 23.52 10.84
CA SER A 16 2.71 23.03 10.20
C SER A 16 3.09 22.07 9.09
N ALA A 17 2.46 20.90 9.06
CA ALA A 17 2.59 19.94 7.99
C ALA A 17 1.20 19.49 7.57
N HIS A 18 0.88 19.61 6.27
CA HIS A 18 -0.33 19.02 5.73
C HIS A 18 -0.11 17.52 5.54
N VAL A 19 -0.53 16.76 6.55
CA VAL A 19 -0.49 15.30 6.52
C VAL A 19 -1.66 14.80 5.68
N ARG A 20 -1.39 14.25 4.48
CA ARG A 20 -2.42 13.57 3.68
C ARG A 20 -2.81 12.26 4.37
N ARG A 21 -3.90 12.28 5.13
CA ARG A 21 -4.54 11.06 5.64
C ARG A 21 -5.61 10.63 4.64
N SER A 22 -5.33 9.58 3.89
CA SER A 22 -6.21 9.09 2.83
C SER A 22 -6.86 7.78 3.21
N ARG A 23 -8.06 7.50 2.68
CA ARG A 23 -8.76 6.22 2.92
C ARG A 23 -8.35 5.13 1.93
N LYS A 24 -7.73 5.51 0.80
CA LYS A 24 -7.28 4.60 -0.25
C LYS A 24 -5.77 4.61 -0.38
N LEU A 25 -5.21 3.45 -0.72
CA LEU A 25 -3.77 3.28 -0.89
C LEU A 25 -3.20 4.16 -2.02
N SER A 26 -3.91 4.26 -3.15
CA SER A 26 -3.52 5.10 -4.30
C SER A 26 -3.55 6.60 -4.01
N GLU A 27 -4.28 7.03 -2.98
CA GLU A 27 -4.32 8.41 -2.51
C GLU A 27 -3.29 8.66 -1.38
N ALA A 28 -2.82 7.60 -0.73
CA ALA A 28 -1.83 7.66 0.36
C ALA A 28 -0.39 7.53 -0.14
N LEU A 29 -0.17 6.78 -1.23
CA LEU A 29 1.14 6.53 -1.81
C LEU A 29 1.25 7.13 -3.21
N ASP A 30 2.42 7.70 -3.49
CA ASP A 30 2.72 8.21 -4.83
C ASP A 30 2.76 7.07 -5.86
N ALA A 31 2.26 7.33 -7.06
CA ALA A 31 2.21 6.36 -8.13
C ALA A 31 3.61 5.83 -8.53
N SER A 32 4.65 6.65 -8.39
CA SER A 32 6.04 6.24 -8.64
C SER A 32 6.53 5.25 -7.59
N LEU A 33 6.11 5.40 -6.33
CA LEU A 33 6.48 4.49 -5.25
C LEU A 33 5.80 3.13 -5.41
N LEU A 34 4.53 3.14 -5.85
CA LEU A 34 3.84 1.91 -6.24
C LEU A 34 4.52 1.22 -7.43
N PHE A 35 5.01 1.99 -8.40
CA PHE A 35 5.77 1.45 -9.52
C PHE A 35 7.12 0.85 -9.09
N CYS A 36 7.84 1.48 -8.16
CA CYS A 36 9.06 0.89 -7.60
C CYS A 36 8.78 -0.46 -6.93
N ALA A 37 7.72 -0.56 -6.13
CA ALA A 37 7.34 -1.83 -5.50
C ALA A 37 6.98 -2.91 -6.53
N ARG A 38 6.31 -2.53 -7.62
CA ARG A 38 6.03 -3.39 -8.76
C ARG A 38 7.30 -3.89 -9.44
N VAL A 39 8.28 -3.01 -9.69
CA VAL A 39 9.58 -3.39 -10.28
C VAL A 39 10.31 -4.39 -9.39
N LEU A 40 10.27 -4.19 -8.07
CA LEU A 40 10.93 -5.06 -7.11
C LEU A 40 10.25 -6.42 -6.92
N SER A 41 8.95 -6.54 -7.24
CA SER A 41 8.19 -7.77 -7.05
C SER A 41 8.11 -8.68 -8.28
N CYS A 42 8.38 -8.13 -9.46
CA CYS A 42 8.34 -8.84 -10.73
C CYS A 42 9.72 -9.37 -11.11
N GLU A 43 9.77 -10.58 -11.65
CA GLU A 43 11.01 -11.21 -12.11
C GLU A 43 11.25 -10.98 -13.60
N THR A 44 10.17 -10.83 -14.36
CA THR A 44 10.25 -10.65 -15.81
C THR A 44 9.66 -9.32 -16.25
N ARG A 45 10.10 -8.83 -17.42
CA ARG A 45 9.53 -7.63 -18.04
C ARG A 45 8.05 -7.82 -18.39
N GLU A 46 7.66 -9.04 -18.74
CA GLU A 46 6.28 -9.37 -19.10
C GLU A 46 5.36 -9.33 -17.87
N GLU A 47 5.83 -9.74 -16.69
CA GLU A 47 5.11 -9.50 -15.43
C GLU A 47 5.05 -8.02 -15.08
N LEU A 48 6.16 -7.30 -15.29
CA LEU A 48 6.25 -5.87 -15.00
C LEU A 48 5.29 -5.05 -15.87
N PHE A 49 5.04 -5.41 -17.12
CA PHE A 49 4.26 -4.56 -18.02
C PHE A 49 2.98 -5.21 -18.57
N GLY A 50 2.77 -6.49 -18.29
CA GLY A 50 1.69 -7.29 -18.88
C GLY A 50 2.04 -7.81 -20.28
N ALA A 51 1.25 -8.79 -20.76
CA ALA A 51 1.43 -9.40 -22.09
C ALA A 51 1.27 -8.38 -23.24
N GLU A 52 0.52 -7.30 -23.02
CA GLU A 52 0.26 -6.23 -23.99
C GLU A 52 1.45 -5.26 -24.16
N TRP A 53 2.49 -5.38 -23.33
CA TRP A 53 3.71 -4.57 -23.43
C TRP A 53 4.36 -4.60 -24.81
N GLN A 54 4.33 -5.76 -25.48
CA GLN A 54 4.93 -5.88 -26.81
C GLN A 54 4.19 -5.04 -27.87
N GLN A 55 2.94 -4.68 -27.59
CA GLN A 55 2.07 -3.92 -28.48
C GLN A 55 2.01 -2.43 -28.12
N LEU A 56 2.28 -2.08 -26.87
CA LEU A 56 2.31 -0.70 -26.37
C LEU A 56 3.69 -0.07 -26.60
N GLY A 57 3.74 1.10 -27.24
CA GLY A 57 4.99 1.83 -27.45
C GLY A 57 5.69 2.19 -26.13
N LYS A 58 7.00 2.52 -26.19
CA LYS A 58 7.82 2.90 -25.03
C LYS A 58 7.26 4.08 -24.20
N GLN A 59 6.32 4.88 -24.75
CA GLN A 59 5.67 5.96 -24.01
C GLN A 59 4.44 5.49 -23.21
N ASP A 60 3.65 4.55 -23.74
CA ASP A 60 2.45 4.04 -23.06
C ASP A 60 2.79 3.04 -21.95
N ALA A 61 3.87 2.30 -22.15
CA ALA A 61 4.67 1.61 -21.15
C ALA A 61 4.74 2.25 -19.74
N MET A 62 4.98 3.56 -19.70
CA MET A 62 5.19 4.34 -18.47
C MET A 62 3.87 4.82 -17.85
N SER A 63 2.73 4.53 -18.49
CA SER A 63 1.40 4.85 -17.98
C SER A 63 0.93 3.88 -16.89
N PHE A 64 1.54 2.69 -16.79
CA PHE A 64 1.28 1.69 -15.74
C PHE A 64 1.90 2.11 -14.39
N LYS A 65 1.50 3.26 -13.86
CA LYS A 65 1.95 3.77 -12.56
C LYS A 65 1.05 3.23 -11.46
N GLY A 66 1.28 1.99 -11.03
CA GLY A 66 0.51 1.39 -9.94
C GLY A 66 0.56 -0.13 -9.89
N LEU A 67 -0.30 -0.71 -9.05
CA LEU A 67 -0.45 -2.16 -8.86
C LEU A 67 -1.50 -2.78 -9.80
N GLU A 68 -2.13 -1.97 -10.64
CA GLU A 68 -3.14 -2.40 -11.61
C GLU A 68 -2.52 -3.25 -12.73
N GLY A 69 -3.24 -4.27 -13.20
CA GLY A 69 -2.74 -5.20 -14.21
C GLY A 69 -1.73 -6.25 -13.73
N LEU A 70 -1.25 -6.18 -12.47
CA LEU A 70 -0.41 -7.24 -11.92
C LEU A 70 -1.20 -8.52 -11.63
N PRO A 71 -0.61 -9.72 -11.87
CA PRO A 71 -1.14 -10.96 -11.34
C PRO A 71 -1.28 -10.89 -9.82
N PRO A 72 -2.30 -11.54 -9.20
CA PRO A 72 -2.53 -11.46 -7.76
C PRO A 72 -1.31 -11.79 -6.90
N ALA A 73 -0.52 -12.80 -7.28
CA ALA A 73 0.70 -13.16 -6.57
C ALA A 73 1.74 -12.02 -6.55
N ARG A 74 1.95 -11.36 -7.70
CA ARG A 74 2.90 -10.25 -7.85
C ARG A 74 2.41 -8.96 -7.19
N ARG A 75 1.10 -8.75 -7.19
CA ARG A 75 0.48 -7.65 -6.43
C ARG A 75 0.71 -7.80 -4.93
N ARG A 76 0.47 -9.00 -4.38
CA ARG A 76 0.76 -9.28 -2.96
C ARG A 76 2.24 -9.11 -2.64
N ALA A 77 3.13 -9.60 -3.51
CA ALA A 77 4.57 -9.39 -3.35
C ALA A 77 4.95 -7.89 -3.35
N ALA A 78 4.35 -7.08 -4.22
CA ALA A 78 4.56 -5.62 -4.22
C ALA A 78 4.05 -4.96 -2.93
N ILE A 79 2.88 -5.37 -2.43
CA ILE A 79 2.34 -4.90 -1.14
C ILE A 79 3.28 -5.29 0.00
N SER A 80 3.81 -6.51 0.00
CA SER A 80 4.76 -7.00 1.00
C SER A 80 6.07 -6.21 1.00
N VAL A 81 6.60 -5.86 -0.19
CA VAL A 81 7.77 -4.96 -0.31
C VAL A 81 7.50 -3.60 0.34
N LEU A 82 6.32 -3.02 0.10
CA LEU A 82 5.92 -1.75 0.72
C LEU A 82 5.76 -1.86 2.24
N GLN A 83 5.14 -2.95 2.72
CA GLN A 83 5.02 -3.24 4.14
C GLN A 83 6.39 -3.33 4.81
N ALA A 84 7.31 -4.09 4.23
CA ALA A 84 8.68 -4.24 4.73
C ALA A 84 9.41 -2.89 4.77
N ALA A 85 9.27 -2.06 3.74
CA ALA A 85 9.87 -0.72 3.70
C ALA A 85 9.32 0.20 4.81
N VAL A 86 7.99 0.19 5.02
CA VAL A 86 7.35 0.98 6.09
C VAL A 86 7.77 0.48 7.47
N GLN A 87 7.80 -0.84 7.70
CA GLN A 87 8.26 -1.43 8.95
C GLN A 87 9.73 -1.11 9.23
N ALA A 88 10.60 -1.24 8.23
CA ALA A 88 12.01 -0.88 8.36
C ALA A 88 12.16 0.60 8.73
N THR A 89 11.36 1.48 8.12
CA THR A 89 11.36 2.91 8.45
C THR A 89 10.87 3.15 9.88
N LEU A 90 9.80 2.49 10.32
CA LEU A 90 9.29 2.58 11.69
C LEU A 90 10.33 2.10 12.72
N ALA A 91 11.09 1.06 12.39
CA ALA A 91 12.15 0.52 13.24
C ALA A 91 13.34 1.47 13.43
N THR A 92 13.52 2.47 12.56
CA THR A 92 14.58 3.49 12.73
C THR A 92 14.30 4.49 13.84
N PHE A 93 13.06 4.58 14.32
CA PHE A 93 12.73 5.49 15.40
C PHE A 93 13.09 4.88 16.77
N GLU A 94 13.88 5.61 17.56
CA GLU A 94 14.32 5.18 18.90
C GLU A 94 13.17 5.01 19.91
N THR A 95 12.05 5.68 19.68
CA THR A 95 10.90 5.69 20.60
C THR A 95 9.66 5.14 19.92
N SER A 96 8.70 4.64 20.70
CA SER A 96 7.38 4.29 20.18
C SER A 96 6.44 5.51 20.15
N PRO A 97 5.27 5.45 19.47
CA PRO A 97 4.26 6.50 19.54
C PRO A 97 3.82 6.81 20.98
N GLU A 98 3.60 5.78 21.79
CA GLU A 98 3.13 5.91 23.19
C GLU A 98 4.19 6.58 24.07
N LYS A 99 5.48 6.30 23.82
CA LYS A 99 6.59 6.99 24.49
C LYS A 99 6.62 8.48 24.13
N ASP A 100 6.39 8.81 22.86
CA ASP A 100 6.38 10.20 22.41
C ASP A 100 5.18 10.98 22.94
N GLU A 101 4.01 10.36 23.05
CA GLU A 101 2.83 10.97 23.68
C GLU A 101 3.10 11.32 25.15
N LYS A 102 3.72 10.40 25.91
CA LYS A 102 4.13 10.64 27.30
C LYS A 102 5.16 11.76 27.40
N LEU A 103 6.15 11.78 26.51
CA LEU A 103 7.15 12.84 26.45
C LEU A 103 6.50 14.20 26.17
N LEU A 104 5.56 14.24 25.22
CA LEU A 104 4.88 15.47 24.84
C LEU A 104 4.05 16.03 26.00
N ALA A 105 3.36 15.17 26.76
CA ALA A 105 2.60 15.57 27.95
C ALA A 105 3.49 16.12 29.07
N GLY A 106 4.75 15.68 29.16
CA GLY A 106 5.72 16.12 30.16
C GLY A 106 6.47 17.41 29.82
N ILE A 107 6.45 17.88 28.56
CA ILE A 107 7.18 19.08 28.13
C ILE A 107 6.29 20.31 28.33
N GLN A 108 6.53 21.07 29.42
CA GLN A 108 5.74 22.26 29.73
C GLN A 108 6.32 23.58 29.19
N THR A 109 7.64 23.70 29.10
CA THR A 109 8.31 25.00 28.89
C THR A 109 9.14 25.10 27.62
N ASP A 110 9.67 23.99 27.10
CA ASP A 110 10.55 23.99 25.92
C ASP A 110 9.74 23.80 24.62
N ALA A 111 9.47 24.91 23.93
CA ALA A 111 8.71 24.92 22.68
C ALA A 111 9.41 24.14 21.56
N ASN A 112 10.73 24.24 21.43
CA ASN A 112 11.49 23.59 20.36
C ASN A 112 11.47 22.06 20.54
N ARG A 113 11.68 21.61 21.77
CA ARG A 113 11.60 20.19 22.11
C ARG A 113 10.19 19.65 21.90
N ARG A 114 9.16 20.41 22.29
CA ARG A 114 7.76 20.04 22.08
C ARG A 114 7.45 19.84 20.59
N VAL A 115 7.87 20.77 19.74
CA VAL A 115 7.70 20.68 18.28
C VAL A 115 8.43 19.46 17.70
N ALA A 116 9.68 19.22 18.11
CA ALA A 116 10.45 18.08 17.63
C ALA A 116 9.78 16.73 17.99
N VAL A 117 9.28 16.59 19.22
CA VAL A 117 8.58 15.38 19.67
C VAL A 117 7.24 15.22 18.94
N ALA A 118 6.47 16.30 18.79
CA ALA A 118 5.19 16.26 18.07
C ALA A 118 5.38 15.86 16.59
N TYR A 119 6.39 16.41 15.92
CA TYR A 119 6.70 16.08 14.54
C TYR A 119 7.12 14.61 14.36
N ARG A 120 7.96 14.11 15.28
CA ARG A 120 8.36 12.70 15.30
C ARG A 120 7.15 11.77 15.52
N LEU A 121 6.26 12.13 16.46
CA LEU A 121 5.05 11.37 16.73
C LEU A 121 4.13 11.30 15.51
N GLU A 122 3.88 12.43 14.84
CA GLU A 122 3.02 12.45 13.66
C GLU A 122 3.60 11.66 12.49
N LYS A 123 4.93 11.66 12.30
CA LYS A 123 5.57 10.78 11.31
C LYS A 123 5.28 9.30 11.56
N LYS A 124 5.38 8.85 12.81
CA LYS A 124 5.08 7.45 13.17
C LYS A 124 3.61 7.11 12.95
N ARG A 125 2.71 8.02 13.32
CA ARG A 125 1.27 7.85 13.08
C ARG A 125 0.95 7.72 11.60
N LEU A 126 1.50 8.59 10.76
CA LEU A 126 1.34 8.49 9.30
C LEU A 126 1.87 7.16 8.76
N LEU A 127 3.04 6.71 9.21
CA LEU A 127 3.59 5.43 8.78
C LEU A 127 2.72 4.24 9.24
N ALA A 128 2.19 4.29 10.46
CA ALA A 128 1.26 3.28 10.97
C ALA A 128 -0.07 3.26 10.18
N ASP A 129 -0.62 4.43 9.83
CA ASP A 129 -1.82 4.55 9.00
C ASP A 129 -1.60 3.95 7.60
N ILE A 130 -0.44 4.22 6.98
CA ILE A 130 -0.04 3.63 5.70
C ILE A 130 0.11 2.11 5.83
N PHE A 131 0.74 1.64 6.90
CA PHE A 131 0.91 0.21 7.15
C PHE A 131 -0.44 -0.52 7.23
N ALA A 132 -1.39 0.04 7.99
CA ALA A 132 -2.76 -0.49 8.09
C ALA A 132 -3.55 -0.42 6.77
N LEU A 133 -3.25 0.53 5.88
CA LEU A 133 -3.80 0.54 4.51
C LEU A 133 -3.23 -0.60 3.66
N LEU A 134 -1.94 -0.89 3.81
CA LEU A 134 -1.28 -1.99 3.10
C LEU A 134 -1.78 -3.36 3.58
N GLU A 135 -1.93 -3.57 4.89
CA GLU A 135 -2.51 -4.81 5.46
C GLU A 135 -3.92 -5.06 4.90
N ARG A 136 -4.79 -4.05 4.95
CA ARG A 136 -6.14 -4.17 4.37
C ARG A 136 -6.12 -4.45 2.86
N ALA A 137 -5.11 -3.97 2.15
CA ALA A 137 -4.96 -4.28 0.73
C ALA A 137 -4.54 -5.74 0.52
N ASP A 138 -3.63 -6.27 1.34
CA ASP A 138 -3.22 -7.68 1.28
C ASP A 138 -4.38 -8.63 1.65
N ASP A 139 -5.12 -8.33 2.72
CA ASP A 139 -6.28 -9.10 3.17
C ASP A 139 -7.33 -9.23 2.06
N ARG A 140 -7.61 -8.12 1.36
CA ARG A 140 -8.54 -8.11 0.21
C ARG A 140 -8.08 -9.03 -0.90
N GLU A 141 -6.79 -9.08 -1.21
CA GLU A 141 -6.26 -9.98 -2.25
C GLU A 141 -6.37 -11.45 -1.82
N VAL A 142 -6.18 -11.75 -0.53
CA VAL A 142 -6.41 -13.09 0.02
C VAL A 142 -7.88 -13.49 -0.07
N GLU A 143 -8.80 -12.61 0.35
CA GLU A 143 -10.24 -12.85 0.27
C GLU A 143 -10.71 -13.10 -1.17
N LEU A 144 -10.23 -12.29 -2.12
CA LEU A 144 -10.56 -12.47 -3.54
C LEU A 144 -10.08 -13.81 -4.08
N ARG A 145 -8.90 -14.29 -3.65
CA ARG A 145 -8.39 -15.61 -4.02
C ARG A 145 -9.28 -16.72 -3.44
N VAL A 146 -9.64 -16.62 -2.17
CA VAL A 146 -10.51 -17.60 -1.50
C VAL A 146 -11.87 -17.69 -2.20
N LYS A 147 -12.48 -16.54 -2.51
CA LYS A 147 -13.75 -16.47 -3.26
C LYS A 147 -13.65 -17.13 -4.64
N LYS A 148 -12.61 -16.80 -5.41
CA LYS A 148 -12.39 -17.40 -6.74
C LYS A 148 -12.19 -18.91 -6.68
N ASN A 149 -11.48 -19.42 -5.68
CA ASN A 149 -11.29 -20.85 -5.50
C ASN A 149 -12.61 -21.54 -5.12
N ALA A 150 -13.38 -20.96 -4.18
CA ALA A 150 -14.69 -21.47 -3.82
C ALA A 150 -15.65 -21.51 -5.02
N GLU A 151 -15.64 -20.49 -5.89
CA GLU A 151 -16.43 -20.46 -7.12
C GLU A 151 -15.98 -21.49 -8.17
N ALA A 152 -14.69 -21.81 -8.22
CA ALA A 152 -14.14 -22.82 -9.13
C ALA A 152 -14.51 -24.25 -8.71
N ASP A 153 -14.63 -24.49 -7.41
CA ASP A 153 -15.00 -25.78 -6.83
C ASP A 153 -16.52 -26.05 -6.86
N LEU A 154 -17.33 -25.06 -7.26
CA LEU A 154 -18.78 -25.25 -7.42
C LEU A 154 -19.09 -26.08 -8.68
N PRO A 155 -19.97 -27.10 -8.59
CA PRO A 155 -20.44 -27.85 -9.75
C PRO A 155 -21.00 -26.92 -10.82
N SER A 156 -20.74 -27.20 -12.11
CA SER A 156 -21.19 -26.35 -13.24
C SER A 156 -22.71 -26.08 -13.25
N ALA A 157 -23.49 -26.96 -12.65
CA ALA A 157 -24.95 -26.83 -12.49
C ALA A 157 -25.36 -25.67 -11.57
N VAL A 158 -24.49 -25.24 -10.64
CA VAL A 158 -24.73 -24.15 -9.68
C VAL A 158 -24.06 -22.85 -10.14
N SER A 159 -22.90 -22.94 -10.80
CA SER A 159 -22.13 -21.76 -11.23
C SER A 159 -22.56 -21.18 -12.59
N GLY A 160 -23.49 -21.82 -13.31
CA GLY A 160 -23.96 -21.36 -14.63
C GLY A 160 -22.90 -21.37 -15.74
N ARG A 161 -21.69 -21.85 -15.45
CA ARG A 161 -20.62 -21.99 -16.44
C ARG A 161 -20.96 -23.14 -17.40
N LYS A 162 -21.38 -22.80 -18.63
CA LYS A 162 -21.45 -23.77 -19.73
C LYS A 162 -20.06 -24.39 -19.91
N ARG A 163 -19.97 -25.72 -19.75
CA ARG A 163 -18.77 -26.48 -20.15
C ARG A 163 -18.41 -26.07 -21.58
N PRO A 164 -17.17 -25.64 -21.88
CA PRO A 164 -16.75 -25.49 -23.26
C PRO A 164 -16.95 -26.84 -23.95
N ALA A 165 -17.70 -26.84 -25.04
CA ALA A 165 -17.94 -28.04 -25.83
C ALA A 165 -16.60 -28.66 -26.17
N ALA A 166 -16.36 -29.88 -25.69
CA ALA A 166 -15.13 -30.61 -25.94
C ALA A 166 -14.89 -30.62 -27.46
N ALA A 167 -13.76 -30.04 -27.87
CA ALA A 167 -13.32 -30.06 -29.25
C ALA A 167 -13.21 -31.53 -29.71
N GLY A 168 -14.07 -31.89 -30.66
CA GLY A 168 -13.99 -33.02 -31.58
C GLY A 168 -13.26 -34.27 -31.10
N SER A 169 -14.05 -35.29 -30.74
CA SER A 169 -13.63 -36.68 -30.91
C SER A 169 -13.15 -36.89 -32.36
N ARG A 170 -11.83 -36.94 -32.57
CA ARG A 170 -11.27 -37.44 -33.83
C ARG A 170 -11.69 -38.90 -33.93
N GLY A 171 -12.53 -39.17 -34.93
CA GLY A 171 -13.10 -40.47 -35.20
C GLY A 171 -12.03 -41.53 -35.43
N PHE A 172 -12.35 -42.73 -34.95
CA PHE A 172 -11.79 -43.97 -35.48
C PHE A 172 -12.03 -44.03 -36.99
N LYS A 173 -10.96 -44.14 -37.75
CA LYS A 173 -10.86 -44.92 -38.99
C LYS A 173 -9.47 -45.51 -39.07
#